data_AF-A0AAV3J246-F1
#
_entry.id   AF-A0AAV3J246-F1
#
_cell.length_a   1.000
_cell.length_b   1.000
_cell.length_c   1.000
_cell.angle_alpha   90.00
_cell.angle_beta   90.00
_cell.angle_gamma   90.00
#
_symmetry.space_group_name_H-M   'P 1'
#
loop_
_entity.id
_entity.type
_entity.pdbx_description
1 polymer ?
#
loop_
_entity_poly.entity_id
_entity_poly.type
_entity_poly.pdbx_seq_one_letter_code
_entity_poly.pdbx_strand_id
1 'polypeptide(L)'
;MKFLRSMVGYTIAGTIVMSVWNELGSFGIFGGYLAAGIIIGPMWFMNHYLNLTGNEDDAAFVDMGLAIGICGIARDTFMQGSSVLTDALPTIALVIVGAVIGGIVAAAFEKSVAKEEQRDEKAPEPGMTEKELDRLVGEE
;
A
#
# COMPACT_ATOMS: atom_id res chain seq x y z
N MET A 1 1.36 -24.56 -1.16
CA MET A 1 0.06 -23.91 -0.84
C MET A 1 0.07 -22.38 -0.91
N LYS A 2 1.23 -21.68 -1.01
CA LYS A 2 1.31 -20.19 -1.05
C LYS A 2 0.36 -19.58 -2.09
N PHE A 3 0.42 -20.04 -3.33
CA PHE A 3 -0.46 -19.59 -4.42
C PHE A 3 -1.96 -19.67 -4.07
N LEU A 4 -2.42 -20.82 -3.54
CA LEU A 4 -3.83 -21.00 -3.19
C LEU A 4 -4.27 -20.07 -2.07
N ARG A 5 -3.44 -19.89 -1.03
CA ARG A 5 -3.71 -18.95 0.07
C ARG A 5 -3.82 -17.52 -0.46
N SER A 6 -2.90 -17.13 -1.35
CA SER A 6 -2.90 -15.79 -1.92
C SER A 6 -4.08 -15.54 -2.83
N MET A 7 -4.43 -16.52 -3.66
CA MET A 7 -5.64 -16.48 -4.49
C MET A 7 -6.90 -16.29 -3.65
N VAL A 8 -7.05 -17.05 -2.56
CA VAL A 8 -8.19 -16.91 -1.64
C VAL A 8 -8.20 -15.53 -0.97
N GLY A 9 -7.07 -15.09 -0.42
CA GLY A 9 -6.96 -13.80 0.27
C GLY A 9 -7.31 -12.60 -0.61
N TYR A 10 -6.74 -12.54 -1.82
CA TYR A 10 -7.05 -11.49 -2.79
C TYR A 10 -8.48 -11.56 -3.32
N THR A 11 -9.01 -12.77 -3.55
CA THR A 11 -10.40 -12.94 -4.01
C THR A 11 -11.38 -12.38 -2.97
N ILE A 12 -11.18 -12.70 -1.69
CA ILE A 12 -12.02 -12.20 -0.61
C ILE A 12 -11.91 -10.66 -0.52
N ALA A 13 -10.69 -10.12 -0.50
CA ALA A 13 -10.48 -8.68 -0.41
C ALA A 13 -11.13 -7.92 -1.56
N GLY A 14 -10.90 -8.36 -2.82
CA GLY A 14 -11.52 -7.76 -3.99
C GLY A 14 -13.05 -7.81 -3.95
N THR A 15 -13.61 -8.98 -3.63
CA THR A 15 -15.07 -9.16 -3.61
C THR A 15 -15.75 -8.32 -2.54
N ILE A 16 -15.19 -8.25 -1.33
CA ILE A 16 -15.76 -7.46 -0.23
C ILE A 16 -15.71 -5.96 -0.54
N VAL A 17 -14.57 -5.45 -1.01
CA VAL A 17 -14.45 -4.03 -1.39
C VAL A 17 -15.48 -3.69 -2.46
N MET A 18 -15.55 -4.48 -3.54
CA MET A 18 -16.49 -4.19 -4.64
C MET A 18 -17.97 -4.36 -4.26
N SER A 19 -18.28 -5.07 -3.16
CA SER A 19 -19.66 -5.29 -2.72
C SER A 19 -20.14 -4.28 -1.69
N VAL A 20 -19.26 -3.77 -0.82
CA VAL A 20 -19.65 -3.00 0.37
C VAL A 20 -19.19 -1.55 0.32
N TRP A 21 -18.16 -1.22 -0.48
CA TRP A 21 -17.55 0.12 -0.45
C TRP A 21 -18.54 1.24 -0.75
N ASN A 22 -19.43 1.07 -1.72
CA ASN A 22 -20.40 2.10 -2.11
C ASN A 22 -21.47 2.37 -1.03
N GLU A 23 -21.85 1.35 -0.26
CA GLU A 23 -22.83 1.51 0.84
C GLU A 23 -22.27 2.47 1.89
N LEU A 24 -21.00 2.30 2.26
CA LEU A 24 -20.31 3.21 3.17
C LEU A 24 -19.98 4.55 2.50
N GLY A 25 -19.65 4.55 1.20
CA GLY A 25 -19.39 5.76 0.43
C GLY A 25 -20.60 6.70 0.30
N SER A 26 -21.83 6.21 0.55
CA SER A 26 -23.04 7.02 0.55
C SER A 26 -23.03 8.16 1.60
N PHE A 27 -22.20 8.04 2.64
CA PHE A 27 -21.95 9.10 3.64
C PHE A 27 -20.93 10.16 3.16
N GLY A 28 -20.65 10.21 1.86
CA GLY A 28 -19.70 11.16 1.26
C GLY A 28 -18.26 10.82 1.61
N ILE A 29 -17.40 11.85 1.69
CA ILE A 29 -15.96 11.65 1.91
C ILE A 29 -15.65 10.93 3.23
N PHE A 30 -16.43 11.20 4.29
CA PHE A 30 -16.29 10.53 5.57
C PHE A 30 -16.61 9.03 5.45
N GLY A 31 -17.60 8.69 4.64
CA GLY A 31 -17.94 7.32 4.27
C GLY A 31 -16.77 6.56 3.64
N GLY A 32 -15.99 7.21 2.77
CA GLY A 32 -14.78 6.64 2.19
C GLY A 32 -13.69 6.35 3.22
N TYR A 33 -13.44 7.27 4.16
CA TYR A 33 -12.50 7.02 5.25
C TYR A 33 -12.96 5.90 6.18
N LEU A 34 -14.27 5.84 6.47
CA LEU A 34 -14.86 4.77 7.26
C LEU A 34 -14.74 3.41 6.54
N ALA A 35 -14.98 3.38 5.22
CA ALA A 35 -14.81 2.19 4.38
C ALA A 35 -13.35 1.72 4.40
N ALA A 36 -12.38 2.62 4.32
CA ALA A 36 -10.97 2.27 4.45
C ALA A 36 -10.68 1.58 5.79
N GLY A 37 -11.18 2.13 6.91
CA GLY A 37 -10.99 1.51 8.23
C GLY A 37 -11.67 0.14 8.36
N ILE A 38 -12.95 0.05 8.03
CA ILE A 38 -13.79 -1.13 8.30
C ILE A 38 -13.56 -2.25 7.28
N ILE A 39 -13.22 -1.91 6.03
CA ILE A 39 -13.01 -2.92 4.97
C ILE A 39 -11.53 -3.22 4.84
N ILE A 40 -10.69 -2.20 4.57
CA ILE A 40 -9.28 -2.44 4.23
C ILE A 40 -8.51 -2.93 5.45
N GLY A 41 -8.78 -2.42 6.65
CA GLY A 41 -8.11 -2.86 7.89
C GLY A 41 -8.23 -4.38 8.14
N PRO A 42 -9.45 -4.95 8.23
CA PRO A 42 -9.63 -6.38 8.40
C PRO A 42 -9.10 -7.23 7.24
N MET A 43 -9.23 -6.74 6.00
CA MET A 43 -8.67 -7.45 4.83
C MET A 43 -7.15 -7.49 4.88
N TRP A 44 -6.51 -6.38 5.25
CA TRP A 44 -5.08 -6.29 5.45
C TRP A 44 -4.62 -7.25 6.56
N PHE A 45 -5.31 -7.27 7.71
CA PHE A 45 -5.00 -8.18 8.80
C PHE A 45 -5.08 -9.66 8.36
N MET A 46 -6.16 -10.03 7.69
CA MET A 46 -6.32 -11.40 7.18
C MET A 46 -5.23 -11.76 6.15
N ASN A 47 -4.87 -10.83 5.28
CA ASN A 47 -3.93 -11.07 4.20
C ASN A 47 -2.48 -11.09 4.68
N HIS A 48 -2.04 -10.10 5.42
CA HIS A 48 -0.63 -9.93 5.79
C HIS A 48 -0.33 -10.45 7.20
N TYR A 49 -1.20 -10.21 8.19
CA TYR A 49 -0.96 -10.68 9.57
C TYR A 49 -1.24 -12.18 9.74
N LEU A 50 -2.39 -12.67 9.24
CA LEU A 50 -2.68 -14.12 9.20
C LEU A 50 -1.99 -14.82 8.01
N ASN A 51 -1.24 -14.07 7.20
CA ASN A 51 -0.35 -14.57 6.16
C ASN A 51 -1.07 -15.39 5.07
N LEU A 52 -2.26 -14.97 4.62
CA LEU A 52 -2.83 -15.52 3.36
C LEU A 52 -2.01 -15.06 2.15
N THR A 53 -1.53 -13.83 2.19
CA THR A 53 -0.63 -13.17 1.23
C THR A 53 0.49 -12.53 2.04
N GLY A 54 1.35 -13.35 2.65
CA GLY A 54 2.49 -12.83 3.40
C GLY A 54 3.40 -12.01 2.50
N ASN A 55 3.70 -10.81 2.96
CA ASN A 55 4.75 -10.00 2.37
C ASN A 55 6.09 -10.55 2.82
N GLU A 56 7.07 -10.46 1.94
CA GLU A 56 8.46 -10.70 2.33
C GLU A 56 8.90 -9.54 3.23
N ASP A 57 9.90 -9.81 4.08
CA ASP A 57 10.50 -8.75 4.89
C ASP A 57 10.96 -7.62 3.94
N ASP A 58 10.72 -6.37 4.34
CA ASP A 58 11.01 -5.15 3.55
C ASP A 58 10.25 -5.00 2.22
N ALA A 59 9.19 -5.80 1.96
CA ALA A 59 8.35 -5.63 0.78
C ALA A 59 7.24 -4.58 0.98
N ALA A 60 7.07 -3.71 -0.02
CA ALA A 60 6.00 -2.72 -0.03
C ALA A 60 4.59 -3.36 -0.02
N PHE A 61 3.71 -2.90 0.88
CA PHE A 61 2.34 -3.38 1.08
C PHE A 61 1.33 -2.89 0.02
N VAL A 62 1.64 -3.05 -1.27
CA VAL A 62 0.83 -2.55 -2.40
C VAL A 62 0.09 -3.65 -3.19
N ASP A 63 0.41 -4.90 -2.93
CA ASP A 63 -0.10 -6.10 -3.60
C ASP A 63 -1.63 -6.27 -3.47
N MET A 64 -2.18 -6.08 -2.26
CA MET A 64 -3.63 -6.16 -2.04
C MET A 64 -4.39 -5.05 -2.78
N GLY A 65 -3.83 -3.83 -2.82
CA GLY A 65 -4.43 -2.70 -3.53
C GLY A 65 -4.52 -2.93 -5.04
N LEU A 66 -3.45 -3.48 -5.63
CA LEU A 66 -3.44 -3.87 -7.04
C LEU A 66 -4.47 -4.97 -7.33
N ALA A 67 -4.55 -6.00 -6.47
CA ALA A 67 -5.51 -7.07 -6.64
C ALA A 67 -6.97 -6.57 -6.60
N ILE A 68 -7.29 -5.66 -5.68
CA ILE A 68 -8.60 -5.01 -5.59
C ILE A 68 -8.88 -4.19 -6.86
N GLY A 69 -7.89 -3.41 -7.34
CA GLY A 69 -8.03 -2.61 -8.57
C GLY A 69 -8.33 -3.47 -9.80
N ILE A 70 -7.59 -4.57 -9.98
CA ILE A 70 -7.83 -5.53 -11.07
C ILE A 70 -9.23 -6.15 -10.96
N CYS A 71 -9.65 -6.51 -9.74
CA CYS A 71 -10.98 -7.05 -9.49
C CYS A 71 -12.08 -6.06 -9.93
N GLY A 72 -11.98 -4.79 -9.54
CA GLY A 72 -12.93 -3.75 -9.94
C GLY A 72 -12.99 -3.54 -11.45
N ILE A 73 -11.82 -3.41 -12.09
CA ILE A 73 -11.73 -3.28 -13.56
C ILE A 73 -12.38 -4.47 -14.26
N ALA A 74 -12.03 -5.69 -13.87
CA ALA A 74 -12.56 -6.91 -14.50
C ALA A 74 -14.07 -7.03 -14.28
N ARG A 75 -14.54 -6.85 -13.03
CA ARG A 75 -15.97 -6.87 -12.68
C ARG A 75 -16.77 -5.92 -13.56
N ASP A 76 -16.38 -4.65 -13.59
CA ASP A 76 -17.18 -3.63 -14.25
C ASP A 76 -17.12 -3.77 -15.78
N THR A 77 -15.95 -4.15 -16.32
CA THR A 77 -15.82 -4.48 -17.75
C THR A 77 -16.73 -5.65 -18.15
N PHE A 78 -16.81 -6.71 -17.33
CA PHE A 78 -17.65 -7.86 -17.62
C PHE A 78 -19.14 -7.58 -17.45
N MET A 79 -19.51 -6.75 -16.45
CA MET A 79 -20.91 -6.46 -16.14
C MET A 79 -21.49 -5.35 -17.02
N GLN A 80 -20.68 -4.37 -17.42
CA GLN A 80 -21.15 -3.14 -18.06
C GLN A 80 -20.59 -2.96 -19.49
N GLY A 81 -19.67 -3.83 -19.92
CA GLY A 81 -19.05 -3.80 -21.24
C GLY A 81 -17.70 -3.08 -21.25
N SER A 82 -16.96 -3.17 -22.36
CA SER A 82 -15.59 -2.62 -22.45
C SER A 82 -15.51 -1.10 -22.50
N SER A 83 -16.63 -0.40 -22.75
CA SER A 83 -16.66 1.06 -22.76
C SER A 83 -16.38 1.66 -21.39
N VAL A 84 -16.80 1.02 -20.29
CA VAL A 84 -16.52 1.56 -18.95
C VAL A 84 -15.02 1.54 -18.61
N LEU A 85 -14.27 0.59 -19.16
CA LEU A 85 -12.81 0.57 -19.02
C LEU A 85 -12.19 1.76 -19.74
N THR A 86 -12.63 2.06 -20.97
CA THR A 86 -12.11 3.21 -21.73
C THR A 86 -12.44 4.53 -21.03
N ASP A 87 -13.64 4.65 -20.47
CA ASP A 87 -14.07 5.84 -19.74
C ASP A 87 -13.30 6.02 -18.42
N ALA A 88 -12.85 4.93 -17.80
CA ALA A 88 -12.09 4.94 -16.56
C ALA A 88 -10.58 5.22 -16.74
N LEU A 89 -10.05 5.21 -17.97
CA LEU A 89 -8.62 5.39 -18.24
C LEU A 89 -8.02 6.67 -17.62
N PRO A 90 -8.67 7.84 -17.65
CA PRO A 90 -8.14 9.03 -16.99
C PRO A 90 -7.98 8.85 -15.48
N THR A 91 -8.95 8.20 -14.82
CA THR A 91 -8.90 7.91 -13.39
C THR A 91 -7.80 6.90 -13.08
N ILE A 92 -7.68 5.83 -13.87
CA ILE A 92 -6.61 4.83 -13.71
C ILE A 92 -5.24 5.50 -13.86
N ALA A 93 -5.06 6.40 -14.82
CA ALA A 93 -3.82 7.14 -15.00
C ALA A 93 -3.47 7.99 -13.76
N LEU A 94 -4.44 8.70 -13.18
CA LEU A 94 -4.22 9.48 -11.96
C LEU A 94 -3.89 8.57 -10.76
N VAL A 95 -4.53 7.42 -10.62
CA VAL A 95 -4.22 6.43 -9.57
C VAL A 95 -2.79 5.92 -9.73
N ILE A 96 -2.34 5.62 -10.96
CA ILE A 96 -0.95 5.19 -11.22
C ILE A 96 0.04 6.29 -10.83
N VAL A 97 -0.21 7.55 -11.21
CA VAL A 97 0.64 8.69 -10.81
C VAL A 97 0.71 8.81 -9.29
N GLY A 98 -0.44 8.73 -8.61
CA GLY A 98 -0.51 8.75 -7.14
C GLY A 98 0.27 7.59 -6.50
N ALA A 99 0.15 6.38 -7.04
CA ALA A 99 0.88 5.21 -6.56
C ALA A 99 2.40 5.36 -6.73
N VAL A 100 2.85 5.90 -7.87
CA VAL A 100 4.27 6.17 -8.12
C VAL A 100 4.81 7.20 -7.12
N ILE A 101 4.10 8.32 -6.94
CA ILE A 101 4.50 9.36 -5.98
C ILE A 101 4.55 8.78 -4.56
N GLY A 102 3.52 8.02 -4.17
CA GLY A 102 3.47 7.36 -2.87
C GLY A 102 4.66 6.41 -2.64
N GLY A 103 5.01 5.61 -3.65
CA GLY A 103 6.18 4.73 -3.59
C GLY A 103 7.50 5.48 -3.45
N ILE A 104 7.68 6.59 -4.17
CA ILE A 104 8.88 7.45 -4.05
C ILE A 104 8.97 8.04 -2.64
N VAL A 105 7.86 8.55 -2.10
CA VAL A 105 7.83 9.13 -0.75
C VAL A 105 8.12 8.06 0.31
N ALA A 106 7.55 6.86 0.18
CA ALA A 106 7.81 5.75 1.10
C ALA A 106 9.31 5.38 1.11
N ALA A 107 9.92 5.22 -0.07
CA ALA A 107 11.36 4.93 -0.17
C ALA A 107 12.23 6.05 0.43
N ALA A 108 11.86 7.32 0.22
CA ALA A 108 12.57 8.44 0.83
C ALA A 108 12.44 8.46 2.36
N PHE A 109 11.26 8.10 2.88
CA PHE A 109 11.00 8.00 4.30
C PHE A 109 11.80 6.87 4.95
N GLU A 110 11.78 5.66 4.39
CA GLU A 110 12.58 4.52 4.86
C GLU A 110 14.07 4.88 4.91
N LYS A 111 14.60 5.52 3.86
CA LYS A 111 15.99 6.00 3.84
C LYS A 111 16.28 7.01 4.95
N SER A 112 15.33 7.89 5.26
CA SER A 112 15.50 8.88 6.34
C SER A 112 15.56 8.21 7.72
N VAL A 113 14.69 7.23 7.97
CA VAL A 113 14.65 6.47 9.23
C VAL A 113 15.94 5.66 9.39
N ALA A 114 16.37 4.93 8.35
CA ALA A 114 17.61 4.17 8.40
C ALA A 114 18.84 5.06 8.68
N LYS A 115 18.86 6.28 8.13
CA LYS A 115 19.94 7.24 8.41
C LYS A 115 19.91 7.73 9.87
N GLU A 116 18.74 7.96 10.44
CA GLU A 116 18.58 8.31 11.86
C GLU A 116 19.06 7.18 12.78
N GLU A 117 18.66 5.94 12.50
CA GLU A 117 19.10 4.75 13.25
C GLU A 117 20.63 4.58 13.20
N GLN A 118 21.25 4.71 12.02
CA GLN A 118 22.71 4.67 11.90
C GLN A 118 23.41 5.80 12.67
N ARG A 119 22.79 6.99 12.75
CA ARG A 119 23.33 8.12 13.51
C ARG A 119 23.23 7.88 15.01
N ASP A 120 22.15 7.28 15.48
CA ASP A 120 21.94 6.93 16.88
C ASP A 120 22.85 5.77 17.33
N GLU A 121 23.09 4.77 16.48
CA GLU A 121 24.08 3.71 16.74
C GLU A 121 25.50 4.27 16.84
N LYS A 122 25.84 5.23 15.98
CA LYS A 122 27.14 5.92 15.97
C LYS A 122 27.16 7.15 16.87
N ALA A 123 26.18 7.29 17.77
CA ALA A 123 26.02 8.48 18.62
C ALA A 123 27.35 8.89 19.27
N PRO A 124 27.61 10.21 19.36
CA PRO A 124 28.95 10.69 19.67
C PRO A 124 29.40 10.18 21.03
N GLU A 125 30.49 9.40 21.03
CA GLU A 125 31.22 9.15 22.26
C GLU A 125 31.72 10.48 22.84
N PRO A 126 31.88 10.61 24.18
CA PRO A 126 32.30 11.86 24.80
C PRO A 126 33.55 12.45 24.12
N GLY A 127 33.38 13.56 23.39
CA GLY A 127 34.46 14.25 22.67
C GLY A 127 34.35 14.25 21.14
N MET A 128 33.42 13.49 20.53
CA MET A 128 33.18 13.49 19.08
C MET A 128 32.34 14.71 18.65
N THR A 129 32.72 15.36 17.54
CA THR A 129 32.00 16.53 17.00
C THR A 129 30.92 16.14 15.99
N GLU A 130 29.85 16.95 15.87
CA GLU A 130 28.76 16.72 14.89
C GLU A 130 29.27 16.60 13.44
N LYS A 131 30.35 17.32 13.07
CA LYS A 131 30.96 17.20 11.73
C LYS A 131 31.65 15.85 11.50
N GLU A 132 32.23 15.25 12.53
CA GLU A 132 32.83 13.91 12.45
C GLU A 132 31.74 12.85 12.35
N LEU A 133 30.65 13.02 13.11
CA LEU A 133 29.46 12.17 13.03
C LEU A 133 28.81 12.23 11.64
N ASP A 134 28.58 13.44 11.12
CA ASP A 134 28.01 13.64 9.78
C ASP A 134 28.87 13.03 8.67
N ARG A 135 30.20 13.05 8.84
CA ARG A 135 31.15 12.43 7.90
C ARG A 135 31.09 10.90 7.98
N LEU A 136 30.98 10.33 9.18
CA LEU A 136 30.84 8.87 9.40
C LEU A 136 29.50 8.30 8.93
N VAL A 137 28.46 9.13 8.87
CA VAL A 137 27.13 8.77 8.34
C VAL A 137 27.01 9.06 6.84
N GLY A 138 27.87 9.93 6.29
CA GLY A 138 27.87 10.32 4.88
C GLY A 138 28.81 9.52 3.96
N GLU A 139 29.65 8.66 4.50
CA GLU A 139 30.52 7.74 3.75
C GLU A 139 29.80 6.40 3.49
N GLU A 140 28.85 6.38 2.56
CA GLU A 140 28.41 5.18 1.81
C GLU A 140 28.59 5.41 0.31
#